data_AF-A0A8S3BDK4-F1
#
_entry.id   AF-A0A8S3BDK4-F1
#
_cell.length_a   1.000
_cell.length_b   1.000
_cell.length_c   1.000
_cell.angle_alpha   90.00
_cell.angle_beta   90.00
_cell.angle_gamma   90.00
#
_symmetry.space_group_name_H-M   'P 1'
#
loop_
_entity.id
_entity.type
_entity.pdbx_description
1 polymer ?
#
loop_
_entity_poly.entity_id
_entity_poly.type
_entity_poly.pdbx_seq_one_letter_code
_entity_poly.pdbx_strand_id
1 'polypeptide(L)' 'MLPEEVSFKDKNGVWMTRRQFPLNLGYAKTVHRSQCMTYNKLVVDLTGINWKPGMFYTILSRTRKLSDI' A
#
# COMPACT_ATOMS: atom_id res chain seq x y z
N MET A 1 6.06 -23.49 3.59
CA MET A 1 5.37 -22.31 4.13
C MET A 1 3.88 -22.55 3.96
N LEU A 2 3.10 -22.65 5.04
CA LEU A 2 1.67 -23.00 4.95
C LEU A 2 0.84 -21.73 4.71
N PRO A 3 -0.24 -21.81 3.93
CA PRO A 3 -1.14 -20.67 3.72
C PRO A 3 -1.85 -20.30 5.02
N GLU A 4 -1.88 -19.00 5.32
CA GLU A 4 -2.49 -18.44 6.52
C GLU A 4 -4.00 -18.33 6.35
N GLU A 5 -4.76 -18.68 7.38
CA GLU A 5 -6.21 -18.57 7.41
C GLU A 5 -6.61 -17.36 8.27
N VAL A 6 -7.21 -16.35 7.64
CA VAL A 6 -7.66 -15.13 8.30
C VAL A 6 -9.19 -15.08 8.23
N SER A 7 -9.84 -15.05 9.39
CA SER A 7 -11.30 -14.93 9.51
C SER A 7 -11.68 -13.49 9.85
N PHE A 8 -12.61 -12.91 9.10
CA PHE A 8 -13.15 -11.57 9.33
C PHE A 8 -14.68 -11.63 9.48
N LYS A 9 -15.23 -10.79 10.35
CA LYS A 9 -16.67 -10.66 10.57
C LYS A 9 -17.19 -9.48 9.77
N ASP A 10 -18.15 -9.75 8.89
CA ASP A 10 -18.82 -8.69 8.13
C ASP A 10 -19.84 -7.93 9.01
N LYS A 11 -20.23 -6.72 8.60
CA LYS A 11 -21.20 -5.87 9.31
C LYS A 11 -22.57 -6.54 9.50
N ASN A 12 -22.89 -7.51 8.65
CA ASN A 12 -24.11 -8.30 8.71
C ASN A 12 -24.01 -9.52 9.66
N GLY A 13 -22.90 -9.68 10.37
CA GLY A 13 -22.69 -10.77 11.34
C GLY A 13 -22.25 -12.09 10.74
N VAL A 14 -22.02 -12.15 9.42
CA VAL A 14 -21.51 -13.34 8.72
C VAL A 14 -20.00 -13.44 8.89
N TRP A 15 -19.51 -14.65 9.15
CA TRP A 15 -18.09 -14.96 9.22
C TRP A 15 -17.56 -15.37 7.85
N MET A 16 -16.47 -14.74 7.41
CA MET A 16 -15.78 -15.08 6.18
C MET A 16 -14.33 -15.43 6.47
N THR A 17 -13.86 -16.53 5.91
CA THR A 17 -12.46 -16.98 6.06
C THR A 17 -11.75 -16.91 4.72
N ARG A 18 -10.58 -16.29 4.69
CA ARG A 18 -9.67 -16.28 3.54
C ARG A 18 -8.44 -17.11 3.85
N ARG A 19 -8.11 -18.05 2.97
CA ARG A 19 -6.85 -18.79 2.98
C ARG A 19 -5.96 -18.31 1.84
N GLN A 20 -4.84 -17.68 2.16
CA GLN A 20 -3.92 -17.13 1.16
C GLN A 20 -2.49 -17.17 1.72
N PHE A 21 -1.49 -17.31 0.85
CA PHE A 21 -0.10 -17.12 1.28
C PHE A 21 0.13 -15.65 1.67
N PRO A 22 0.87 -15.36 2.75
CA PRO A 22 1.15 -13.99 3.20
C PRO A 22 2.21 -13.32 2.29
N LEU A 23 1.96 -13.32 0.99
CA LEU A 23 2.83 -12.79 -0.05
C LEU A 23 2.08 -11.67 -0.77
N ASN A 24 2.73 -10.52 -0.86
CA ASN A 24 2.29 -9.39 -1.66
C ASN A 24 3.45 -8.96 -2.56
N LEU A 25 3.13 -8.54 -3.79
CA LEU A 25 4.10 -7.90 -4.67
C LEU A 25 4.72 -6.68 -3.96
N GLY A 26 6.03 -6.67 -3.82
CA GLY A 26 6.75 -5.67 -3.02
C GLY A 26 7.16 -4.41 -3.80
N TYR A 27 7.15 -4.47 -5.12
CA TYR A 27 7.71 -3.43 -5.99
C TYR A 27 6.77 -2.24 -6.18
N ALA A 28 5.48 -2.50 -6.33
CA ALA A 28 4.45 -1.47 -6.48
C ALA A 28 3.53 -1.47 -5.25
N LYS A 29 3.33 -0.28 -4.67
CA LYS A 29 2.42 -0.08 -3.55
C LYS A 29 1.59 1.18 -3.78
N THR A 30 0.36 1.16 -3.30
CA THR A 30 -0.50 2.34 -3.32
C THR A 30 -0.03 3.37 -2.29
N VAL A 31 -0.24 4.66 -2.59
CA VAL A 31 0.14 5.79 -1.72
C VAL A 31 -0.34 5.60 -0.28
N HIS A 32 -1.55 5.07 -0.10
CA HIS A 32 -2.13 4.79 1.21
C HIS A 32 -1.38 3.70 1.99
N ARG A 33 -0.89 2.66 1.32
CA ARG A 33 -0.11 1.58 1.95
C ARG A 33 1.35 1.97 2.22
N SER A 34 1.81 3.02 1.57
CA SER A 34 3.16 3.59 1.71
C SER A 34 3.25 4.67 2.81
N GLN A 35 2.14 4.97 3.50
CA GLN A 35 2.12 5.88 4.63
C GLN A 35 3.10 5.38 5.71
N CYS A 36 3.93 6.29 6.24
CA CYS A 36 4.96 6.02 7.24
C CYS A 36 6.13 5.10 6.82
N MET A 37 6.23 4.70 5.56
CA MET A 37 7.42 4.01 5.04
C MET A 37 8.42 5.01 4.46
N THR A 38 9.70 4.65 4.36
CA THR A 38 10.75 5.45 3.70
C THR A 38 11.37 4.59 2.60
N TYR A 39 11.49 5.13 1.39
CA TYR A 39 12.04 4.42 0.24
C TYR A 39 13.36 5.04 -0.21
N ASN A 40 14.29 4.20 -0.66
CA ASN A 40 15.59 4.64 -1.17
C ASN A 40 15.50 5.17 -2.60
N LYS A 41 14.58 4.63 -3.40
CA LYS A 41 14.25 5.08 -4.75
C LYS A 41 12.75 4.93 -4.93
N LEU A 42 12.12 5.92 -5.54
CA LEU A 42 10.69 5.95 -5.78
C LEU A 42 10.47 6.30 -7.26
N VAL A 43 9.55 5.61 -7.93
CA VAL A 43 9.02 6.03 -9.22
C VAL A 43 7.54 6.21 -9.04
N VAL A 44 7.03 7.38 -9.41
CA VAL A 44 5.62 7.74 -9.19
C VAL A 44 4.93 7.88 -10.54
N ASP A 45 3.98 7.00 -10.81
CA ASP A 45 3.04 7.20 -11.91
C ASP A 45 1.87 8.05 -11.43
N LEU A 46 1.62 9.17 -12.12
CA LEU A 46 0.60 10.16 -11.80
C LEU A 46 -0.61 10.11 -12.72
N THR A 47 -0.63 9.17 -13.66
CA THR A 47 -1.72 9.06 -14.64
C THR A 47 -2.99 8.47 -13.99
N GLY A 48 -4.15 9.10 -14.24
CA GLY A 48 -5.46 8.55 -13.86
C GLY A 48 -5.84 8.60 -12.37
N ILE A 49 -5.12 9.33 -11.52
CA ILE A 49 -5.41 9.37 -10.07
C ILE A 49 -6.41 10.48 -9.73
N ASN A 50 -7.52 10.12 -9.08
CA ASN A 50 -8.41 11.08 -8.41
C ASN A 50 -7.69 11.67 -7.19
N TRP A 51 -7.14 12.87 -7.35
CA TRP A 51 -6.35 13.57 -6.36
C TRP A 51 -7.14 13.84 -5.08
N LYS A 52 -6.61 13.37 -3.94
CA LYS A 52 -7.01 13.84 -2.62
C LYS A 52 -5.97 14.83 -2.08
N PRO A 53 -6.38 15.92 -1.42
CA PRO A 53 -5.44 16.85 -0.81
C PRO A 53 -4.52 16.11 0.17
N GLY A 54 -3.20 16.38 0.08
CA GLY A 54 -2.18 15.77 0.93
C GLY A 54 -1.51 14.49 0.40
N MET A 55 -2.02 13.87 -0.67
CA MET A 55 -1.38 12.69 -1.27
C MET A 55 -0.01 13.02 -1.88
N PHE A 56 0.11 14.13 -2.62
CA PHE A 56 1.38 14.58 -3.21
C PHE A 56 2.48 14.73 -2.17
N TYR A 57 2.18 15.43 -1.07
CA TYR A 57 3.13 15.61 0.02
C TYR A 57 3.52 14.28 0.66
N THR A 58 2.56 13.37 0.83
CA THR A 58 2.84 12.05 1.38
C THR A 58 3.82 11.29 0.52
N ILE A 59 3.70 11.35 -0.81
CA ILE A 59 4.60 10.69 -1.77
C ILE A 59 5.99 11.34 -1.76
N LEU A 60 6.05 12.66 -1.92
CA LEU A 60 7.31 13.41 -2.00
C LEU A 60 8.13 13.32 -0.70
N SER A 61 7.46 13.24 0.45
CA SER A 61 8.13 13.07 1.75
C SER A 61 8.71 11.67 1.99
N ARG A 62 8.51 10.69 1.08
CA ARG A 62 9.04 9.33 1.26
C ARG A 62 10.48 9.16 0.82
N THR A 63 11.04 10.11 0.08
CA THR A 63 12.44 10.09 -0.35
C THR A 63 13.24 11.15 0.39
N ARG A 64 14.55 10.94 0.50
CA ARG A 64 15.45 11.85 1.24
C ARG A 64 16.07 12.92 0.34
N LYS A 65 16.11 12.68 -0.97
CA LYS A 65 16.72 13.56 -1.97
C LYS A 65 15.82 13.64 -3.19
N LEU A 66 15.86 14.78 -3.88
CA LEU A 66 15.16 14.97 -5.14
C LEU A 66 15.68 14.03 -6.24
N SER A 67 16.95 13.61 -6.18
CA SER A 67 17.56 12.64 -7.09
C SER A 67 16.98 11.22 -7.00
N ASP A 68 16.25 10.94 -5.93
CA ASP A 68 15.76 9.59 -5.60
C ASP A 68 14.27 9.40 -5.95
N ILE A 69 13.67 10.39 -6.63
CA ILE A 69 12.28 10.46 -7.15
C ILE A 69 12.26 10.30 -8.67
#